data_AF-A0A177ENG0-F1
#
_entry.id   AF-A0A177ENG0-F1
#
_cell.length_a   1.000
_cell.length_b   1.000
_cell.length_c   1.000
_cell.angle_alpha   90.00
_cell.angle_beta   90.00
_cell.angle_gamma   90.00
#
_symmetry.space_group_name_H-M   'P 1'
#
loop_
_entity.id
_entity.type
_entity.pdbx_description
1 polymer ?
#
loop_
_entity_poly.entity_id
_entity_poly.type
_entity_poly.pdbx_seq_one_letter_code
_entity_poly.pdbx_strand_id
1 'polypeptide(L)'
;MADSSSHAIEERKPLEIDVLLDYNVQLEPHEETIKDTNLMGILHNLASLNFREGRAILTLNLETITKLYPKLWQKLNPGIRVLLLHEELNRRSDPIEAEMASQLAELISTIRSVPLQKWPEGMWYKAWGIVLSISEENRCSVVANLWCFRDFAQITMSRGYEEWCYIMIGQTEAPIKYSFYEIALEFALKETVYPFRFKNVWNMSKGNREYANKNLLWECQRLDKLLGKKTGGIIHNQKKEKIYQNSNSRHRRFSSNCHRCGKRGHKARECRGEIQQNRRKNYMNNNKCSWQGWNIPKKDSSQNGWY
;
A
#
# COMPACT_ATOMS: atom_id res chain seq x y z
N MET A 1 -22.73 12.80 -53.10
CA MET A 1 -22.39 13.70 -51.98
C MET A 1 -21.96 12.82 -50.83
N ALA A 2 -20.73 13.05 -50.35
CA ALA A 2 -20.18 12.87 -48.99
C ALA A 2 -20.71 11.72 -48.11
N ASP A 3 -19.94 10.97 -47.34
CA ASP A 3 -18.50 10.86 -47.04
C ASP A 3 -18.44 9.64 -46.09
N SER A 4 -17.47 8.74 -46.24
CA SER A 4 -16.34 8.51 -45.31
C SER A 4 -16.76 8.33 -43.83
N SER A 5 -16.33 7.35 -43.04
CA SER A 5 -15.11 6.54 -43.10
C SER A 5 -15.22 5.39 -42.08
N SER A 6 -14.85 4.20 -42.53
CA SER A 6 -14.36 3.09 -41.72
C SER A 6 -12.83 3.21 -41.60
N HIS A 7 -12.30 3.33 -40.38
CA HIS A 7 -10.88 3.02 -40.09
C HIS A 7 -10.90 1.83 -39.12
N ALA A 8 -10.70 0.59 -39.57
CA ALA A 8 -9.46 0.01 -40.12
C ALA A 8 -8.32 0.10 -39.10
N ILE A 9 -8.14 -1.00 -38.38
CA ILE A 9 -6.97 -1.33 -37.57
C ILE A 9 -5.79 -1.40 -38.53
N GLU A 10 -4.93 -0.38 -38.52
CA GLU A 10 -3.63 -0.44 -39.19
C GLU A 10 -2.72 -1.39 -38.41
N GLU A 11 -2.57 -2.60 -38.94
CA GLU A 11 -1.41 -3.45 -38.69
C GLU A 11 -0.15 -2.64 -39.04
N ARG A 12 0.62 -2.23 -38.02
CA ARG A 12 1.92 -1.59 -38.23
C ARG A 12 2.86 -2.61 -38.88
N LYS A 13 3.21 -2.33 -40.13
CA LYS A 13 4.30 -2.97 -40.85
C LYS A 13 5.59 -2.90 -40.02
N PRO A 14 6.42 -3.96 -40.01
CA PRO A 14 7.79 -3.87 -39.49
C PRO A 14 8.54 -2.85 -40.35
N LEU A 15 9.01 -1.76 -39.74
CA LEU A 15 9.91 -0.84 -40.44
C LEU A 15 11.23 -1.58 -40.68
N GLU A 16 11.61 -1.64 -41.95
CA GLU A 16 12.88 -2.14 -42.44
C GLU A 16 14.05 -1.55 -41.65
N ILE A 17 14.91 -2.48 -41.21
CA ILE A 17 16.15 -2.27 -40.48
C ILE A 17 17.17 -1.73 -41.48
N ASP A 18 17.02 -0.48 -41.93
CA ASP A 18 17.89 0.11 -42.96
C ASP A 18 18.62 1.38 -42.51
N VAL A 19 18.61 1.71 -41.21
CA VAL A 19 19.23 2.97 -40.70
C VAL A 19 20.36 2.75 -39.68
N LEU A 20 20.90 1.53 -39.52
CA LEU A 20 22.00 1.28 -38.55
C LEU A 20 23.24 0.60 -39.12
N LEU A 21 23.41 0.59 -40.44
CA LEU A 21 24.61 0.07 -41.12
C LEU A 21 25.45 1.18 -41.76
N ASP A 22 25.84 2.18 -40.95
CA ASP A 22 26.88 3.12 -41.39
C ASP A 22 27.90 3.48 -40.29
N TYR A 23 28.15 2.54 -39.38
CA TYR A 23 29.34 2.58 -38.53
C TYR A 23 30.37 1.60 -39.07
N ASN A 24 31.15 2.06 -40.05
CA ASN A 24 32.40 1.44 -40.48
C ASN A 24 33.41 1.45 -39.32
N VAL A 25 33.27 0.50 -38.40
CA VAL A 25 34.38 0.01 -37.60
C VAL A 25 35.13 -0.96 -38.51
N GLN A 26 36.30 -0.56 -39.00
CA GLN A 26 37.27 -1.51 -39.55
C GLN A 26 37.73 -2.44 -38.42
N LEU A 27 36.93 -3.45 -38.12
CA LEU A 27 37.33 -4.68 -37.45
C LEU A 27 37.65 -5.65 -38.57
N GLU A 28 38.89 -6.15 -38.59
CA GLU A 28 39.34 -7.13 -39.58
C GLU A 28 38.36 -8.31 -39.72
N PRO A 29 38.12 -8.79 -40.96
CA PRO A 29 37.05 -9.72 -41.23
C PRO A 29 37.54 -11.14 -40.96
N HIS A 30 37.16 -11.72 -39.82
CA HIS A 30 36.84 -13.14 -39.68
C HIS A 30 36.11 -13.35 -38.34
N GLU A 31 35.11 -14.25 -38.33
CA GLU A 31 34.14 -14.56 -37.26
C GLU A 31 32.87 -13.66 -37.19
N GLU A 32 32.05 -13.63 -38.25
CA GLU A 32 30.86 -12.76 -38.32
C GLU A 32 29.56 -13.36 -37.74
N THR A 33 29.38 -14.67 -37.62
CA THR A 33 28.08 -15.22 -37.17
C THR A 33 27.92 -15.40 -35.65
N ILE A 34 29.00 -15.29 -34.87
CA ILE A 34 28.96 -15.46 -33.39
C ILE A 34 29.01 -14.11 -32.65
N LYS A 35 29.48 -13.04 -33.30
CA LYS A 35 29.58 -11.70 -32.68
C LYS A 35 28.21 -11.02 -32.54
N ASP A 36 27.36 -11.12 -33.56
CA ASP A 36 26.03 -10.50 -33.57
C ASP A 36 25.10 -11.10 -32.52
N THR A 37 25.09 -12.42 -32.36
CA THR A 37 24.21 -13.10 -31.39
C THR A 37 24.53 -12.72 -29.94
N ASN A 38 25.81 -12.52 -29.63
CA ASN A 38 26.25 -12.16 -28.28
C ASN A 38 26.01 -10.68 -27.96
N LEU A 39 26.16 -9.78 -28.93
CA LEU A 39 25.83 -8.35 -28.76
C LEU A 39 24.31 -8.16 -28.60
N MET A 40 23.51 -8.88 -29.39
CA MET A 40 22.06 -8.92 -29.23
C MET A 40 21.65 -9.46 -27.86
N GLY A 41 22.39 -10.42 -27.31
CA GLY A 41 22.22 -10.90 -25.94
C GLY A 41 22.46 -9.82 -24.88
N ILE A 42 23.51 -9.01 -25.02
CA ILE A 42 23.77 -7.88 -24.11
C ILE A 42 22.64 -6.85 -24.21
N LEU A 43 22.26 -6.45 -25.44
CA LEU A 43 21.17 -5.50 -25.66
C LEU A 43 19.85 -6.00 -25.07
N HIS A 44 19.52 -7.27 -25.25
CA HIS A 44 18.33 -7.87 -24.66
C HIS A 44 18.35 -7.81 -23.13
N ASN A 45 19.50 -8.07 -22.49
CA ASN A 45 19.61 -7.99 -21.03
C ASN A 45 19.64 -6.53 -20.51
N LEU A 46 20.17 -5.58 -21.27
CA LEU A 46 20.03 -4.16 -20.96
C LEU A 46 18.56 -3.73 -21.08
N ALA A 47 17.85 -4.22 -22.11
CA ALA A 47 16.44 -3.98 -22.33
C ALA A 47 15.54 -4.58 -21.24
N SER A 48 15.97 -5.64 -20.56
CA SER A 48 15.23 -6.22 -19.43
C SER A 48 15.48 -5.52 -18.09
N LEU A 49 16.42 -4.57 -18.01
CA LEU A 49 16.67 -3.83 -16.77
C LEU A 49 15.45 -3.01 -16.37
N ASN A 50 15.03 -3.16 -15.12
CA ASN A 50 13.99 -2.32 -14.52
C ASN A 50 14.65 -1.23 -13.66
N PHE A 51 14.71 -0.01 -14.20
CA PHE A 51 15.38 1.11 -13.54
C PHE A 51 14.67 1.63 -12.29
N ARG A 52 13.48 1.11 -11.95
CA ARG A 52 12.75 1.43 -10.71
C ARG A 52 13.07 0.48 -9.56
N GLU A 53 13.90 -0.54 -9.75
CA GLU A 53 14.27 -1.50 -8.69
C GLU A 53 15.34 -0.96 -7.71
N GLY A 54 15.94 0.18 -8.03
CA GLY A 54 16.96 0.82 -7.20
C GLY A 54 18.36 0.23 -7.39
N ARG A 55 19.33 0.85 -6.70
CA ARG A 55 20.76 0.63 -6.93
C ARG A 55 21.19 -0.81 -6.71
N ALA A 56 20.73 -1.45 -5.64
CA ALA A 56 21.20 -2.78 -5.25
C ALA A 56 20.86 -3.83 -6.31
N ILE A 57 19.61 -3.82 -6.79
CA ILE A 57 19.14 -4.78 -7.79
C ILE A 57 19.76 -4.49 -9.16
N LEU A 58 19.84 -3.23 -9.59
CA LEU A 58 20.51 -2.87 -10.83
C LEU A 58 22.00 -3.26 -10.84
N THR A 59 22.70 -3.10 -9.72
CA THR A 59 24.09 -3.52 -9.58
C THR A 59 24.21 -5.04 -9.77
N LEU A 60 23.34 -5.81 -9.10
CA LEU A 60 23.30 -7.27 -9.26
C LEU A 60 22.97 -7.70 -10.70
N ASN A 61 22.05 -7.02 -11.36
CA ASN A 61 21.68 -7.31 -12.75
C ASN A 61 22.87 -7.04 -13.69
N LEU A 62 23.59 -5.93 -13.51
CA LEU A 62 24.77 -5.64 -14.32
C LEU A 62 25.92 -6.64 -14.06
N GLU A 63 26.13 -7.06 -12.82
CA GLU A 63 27.08 -8.12 -12.49
C GLU A 63 26.72 -9.44 -13.19
N THR A 64 25.43 -9.77 -13.23
CA THR A 64 24.91 -10.94 -13.96
C THR A 64 25.21 -10.83 -15.45
N ILE A 65 24.93 -9.69 -16.09
CA ILE A 65 25.26 -9.44 -17.51
C ILE A 65 26.76 -9.63 -17.75
N THR A 66 27.58 -9.06 -16.88
CA THR A 66 29.05 -9.18 -16.96
C THR A 66 29.52 -10.63 -16.84
N LYS A 67 28.87 -11.44 -15.99
CA LYS A 67 29.16 -12.88 -15.82
C LYS A 67 28.66 -13.74 -16.97
N LEU A 68 27.55 -13.36 -17.62
CA LEU A 68 27.01 -14.06 -18.79
C LEU A 68 27.86 -13.82 -20.05
N TYR A 69 28.44 -12.62 -20.19
CA TYR A 69 29.21 -12.23 -21.36
C TYR A 69 30.63 -11.73 -21.03
N PRO A 70 31.45 -12.46 -20.25
CA PRO A 70 32.69 -11.92 -19.67
C PRO A 70 33.71 -11.51 -20.73
N LYS A 71 33.89 -12.33 -21.78
CA LYS A 71 34.82 -12.05 -22.87
C LYS A 71 34.38 -10.88 -23.74
N LEU A 72 33.07 -10.72 -23.96
CA LEU A 72 32.53 -9.65 -24.80
C LEU A 72 32.50 -8.33 -24.02
N TRP A 73 31.99 -8.36 -22.80
CA TRP A 73 31.89 -7.19 -21.93
C TRP A 73 33.26 -6.54 -21.69
N GLN A 74 34.28 -7.34 -21.38
CA GLN A 74 35.66 -6.84 -21.20
C GLN A 74 36.26 -6.26 -22.49
N LYS A 75 35.93 -6.80 -23.67
CA LYS A 75 36.40 -6.31 -24.97
C LYS A 75 35.66 -5.04 -25.43
N LEU A 76 34.43 -4.82 -24.98
CA LEU A 76 33.70 -3.60 -25.30
C LEU A 76 34.42 -2.40 -24.68
N ASN A 77 34.78 -1.45 -25.53
CA ASN A 77 35.31 -0.17 -25.09
C ASN A 77 34.27 0.55 -24.20
N PRO A 78 34.70 1.26 -23.13
CA PRO A 78 33.81 2.01 -22.24
C PRO A 78 32.83 2.94 -22.97
N GLY A 79 33.27 3.66 -23.99
CA GLY A 79 32.42 4.51 -24.82
C GLY A 79 31.33 3.74 -25.55
N ILE A 80 31.62 2.53 -26.04
CA ILE A 80 30.59 1.67 -26.64
C ILE A 80 29.56 1.26 -25.59
N ARG A 81 29.99 0.88 -24.37
CA ARG A 81 29.05 0.53 -23.30
C ARG A 81 28.13 1.70 -22.92
N VAL A 82 28.69 2.91 -22.82
CA VAL A 82 27.91 4.13 -22.54
C VAL A 82 26.91 4.41 -23.66
N LEU A 83 27.32 4.29 -24.93
CA LEU A 83 26.43 4.51 -26.07
C LEU A 83 25.31 3.46 -26.14
N LEU A 84 25.61 2.19 -25.91
CA LEU A 84 24.60 1.12 -25.85
C LEU A 84 23.55 1.41 -24.77
N LEU A 85 24.00 1.83 -23.58
CA LEU A 85 23.12 2.19 -22.48
C LEU A 85 22.27 3.43 -22.81
N HIS A 86 22.88 4.48 -23.37
CA HIS A 86 22.19 5.70 -23.76
C HIS A 86 21.16 5.46 -24.87
N GLU A 87 21.49 4.65 -25.87
CA GLU A 87 20.56 4.25 -26.93
C GLU A 87 19.39 3.44 -26.37
N GLU A 88 19.64 2.50 -25.46
CA GLU A 88 18.59 1.73 -24.81
C GLU A 88 17.66 2.62 -23.97
N LEU A 89 18.19 3.60 -23.25
CA LEU A 89 17.39 4.56 -22.48
C LEU A 89 16.56 5.46 -23.39
N ASN A 90 17.09 5.92 -24.53
CA ASN A 90 16.35 6.73 -25.51
C ASN A 90 15.21 5.98 -26.19
N ARG A 91 15.27 4.65 -26.26
CA ARG A 91 14.17 3.82 -26.79
C ARG A 91 12.99 3.75 -25.83
N ARG A 92 13.18 4.09 -24.56
CA ARG A 92 12.14 4.04 -23.53
C ARG A 92 11.43 5.37 -23.41
N SER A 93 10.15 5.31 -23.08
CA SER A 93 9.28 6.49 -22.94
C SER A 93 8.97 6.88 -21.50
N ASP A 94 9.48 6.14 -20.51
CA ASP A 94 9.24 6.46 -19.10
C ASP A 94 10.06 7.70 -18.70
N PRO A 95 9.46 8.67 -17.97
CA PRO A 95 10.12 9.90 -17.58
C PRO A 95 11.45 9.71 -16.82
N ILE A 96 11.59 8.64 -16.05
CA ILE A 96 12.83 8.37 -15.29
C ILE A 96 13.95 8.02 -16.27
N GLU A 97 13.68 7.13 -17.21
CA GLU A 97 14.65 6.72 -18.23
C GLU A 97 14.99 7.88 -19.18
N ALA A 98 14.03 8.75 -19.48
CA ALA A 98 14.28 9.97 -20.24
C ALA A 98 15.23 10.94 -19.49
N GLU A 99 15.06 11.08 -18.17
CA GLU A 99 15.98 11.86 -17.33
C GLU A 99 17.38 11.23 -17.30
N MET A 100 17.48 9.90 -17.17
CA MET A 100 18.76 9.19 -17.28
C MET A 100 19.42 9.42 -18.63
N ALA A 101 18.68 9.32 -19.73
CA ALA A 101 19.18 9.56 -21.08
C ALA A 101 19.69 10.99 -21.24
N SER A 102 18.95 11.98 -20.73
CA SER A 102 19.32 13.40 -20.76
C SER A 102 20.65 13.67 -20.03
N GLN A 103 20.81 13.16 -18.80
CA GLN A 103 22.05 13.33 -18.05
C GLN A 103 23.24 12.57 -18.67
N LEU A 104 22.98 11.41 -19.29
CA LEU A 104 24.00 10.71 -20.07
C LEU A 104 24.39 11.47 -21.33
N ALA A 105 23.45 12.09 -22.03
CA ALA A 105 23.72 12.93 -23.20
C ALA A 105 24.61 14.12 -22.82
N GLU A 106 24.36 14.76 -21.67
CA GLU A 106 25.21 15.81 -21.12
C GLU A 106 26.63 15.27 -20.86
N LEU A 107 26.76 14.13 -20.16
CA LEU A 107 28.07 13.50 -19.93
C LEU A 107 28.81 13.20 -21.24
N ILE A 108 28.12 12.65 -22.24
CA ILE A 108 28.70 12.36 -23.56
C ILE A 108 29.16 13.66 -24.25
N SER A 109 28.38 14.73 -24.15
CA SER A 109 28.70 16.02 -24.78
C SER A 109 30.00 16.63 -24.26
N THR A 110 30.30 16.46 -22.96
CA THR A 110 31.53 17.01 -22.34
C THR A 110 32.82 16.44 -22.93
N ILE A 111 32.77 15.24 -23.52
CA ILE A 111 33.95 14.49 -23.98
C ILE A 111 33.85 14.18 -25.48
N ARG A 112 32.93 14.84 -26.20
CA ARG A 112 32.71 14.65 -27.64
C ARG A 112 33.96 14.85 -28.50
N SER A 113 34.94 15.61 -28.03
CA SER A 113 36.22 15.82 -28.72
C SER A 113 37.20 14.64 -28.62
N VAL A 114 36.98 13.69 -27.72
CA VAL A 114 37.83 12.51 -27.54
C VAL A 114 37.29 11.34 -28.35
N PRO A 115 38.10 10.70 -29.22
CA PRO A 115 37.69 9.50 -29.96
C PRO A 115 37.19 8.40 -29.01
N LEU A 116 36.10 7.73 -29.37
CA LEU A 116 35.45 6.69 -28.54
C LEU A 116 36.45 5.63 -28.04
N GLN A 117 37.40 5.23 -28.89
CA GLN A 117 38.43 4.24 -28.57
C GLN A 117 39.34 4.65 -27.41
N LYS A 118 39.42 5.94 -27.09
CA LYS A 118 40.27 6.50 -26.02
C LYS A 118 39.50 6.81 -24.74
N TRP A 119 38.21 6.48 -24.66
CA TRP A 119 37.42 6.73 -23.45
C TRP A 119 37.92 5.86 -22.29
N PRO A 120 38.23 6.45 -21.12
CA PRO A 120 38.74 5.69 -20.00
C PRO A 120 37.62 4.89 -19.31
N GLU A 121 37.96 3.79 -18.65
CA GLU A 121 37.01 2.94 -17.90
C GLU A 121 36.21 3.75 -16.84
N GLY A 122 36.84 4.78 -16.27
CA GLY A 122 36.18 5.73 -15.35
C GLY A 122 34.93 6.39 -15.94
N MET A 123 34.81 6.51 -17.26
CA MET A 123 33.61 7.04 -17.92
C MET A 123 32.42 6.11 -17.81
N TRP A 124 32.64 4.81 -17.98
CA TRP A 124 31.59 3.82 -17.76
C TRP A 124 31.05 3.91 -16.33
N TYR A 125 31.93 3.96 -15.33
CA TYR A 125 31.51 4.07 -13.93
C TYR A 125 30.78 5.38 -13.62
N LYS A 126 31.16 6.50 -14.25
CA LYS A 126 30.42 7.76 -14.12
C LYS A 126 29.02 7.66 -14.73
N ALA A 127 28.92 7.15 -15.96
CA ALA A 127 27.64 6.94 -16.64
C ALA A 127 26.72 6.01 -15.84
N TRP A 128 27.25 4.87 -15.40
CA TRP A 128 26.49 3.94 -14.57
C TRP A 128 26.12 4.55 -13.21
N GLY A 129 27.01 5.36 -12.63
CA GLY A 129 26.75 6.09 -11.39
C GLY A 129 25.54 7.05 -11.49
N ILE A 130 25.37 7.73 -12.62
CA ILE A 130 24.21 8.57 -12.91
C ILE A 130 22.93 7.73 -12.90
N VAL A 131 22.91 6.63 -13.66
CA VAL A 131 21.77 5.70 -13.73
C VAL A 131 21.41 5.17 -12.34
N LEU A 132 22.41 4.75 -11.56
CA LEU A 132 22.19 4.24 -10.21
C LEU A 132 21.68 5.33 -9.23
N SER A 133 22.07 6.60 -9.41
CA SER A 133 21.57 7.70 -8.56
C SER A 133 20.10 7.97 -8.84
N ILE A 134 19.77 8.19 -10.12
CA ILE A 134 18.39 8.49 -10.55
C ILE A 134 17.48 7.30 -10.22
N SER A 135 17.95 6.06 -10.43
CA SER A 135 17.21 4.85 -10.05
C SER A 135 16.91 4.81 -8.55
N GLU A 136 17.89 5.10 -7.71
CA GLU A 136 17.72 5.05 -6.25
C GLU A 136 16.75 6.11 -5.76
N GLU A 137 16.81 7.31 -6.33
CA GLU A 137 15.91 8.43 -6.03
C GLU A 137 14.46 8.14 -6.43
N ASN A 138 14.28 7.39 -7.51
CA ASN A 138 12.96 7.08 -8.08
C ASN A 138 12.52 5.63 -7.87
N ARG A 139 13.18 4.89 -6.96
CA ARG A 139 12.90 3.48 -6.75
C ARG A 139 11.48 3.25 -6.27
N CYS A 140 10.84 2.22 -6.81
CA CYS A 140 9.58 1.74 -6.29
C CYS A 140 9.82 1.05 -4.94
N SER A 141 8.85 1.20 -4.05
CA SER A 141 8.85 0.39 -2.84
C SER A 141 8.59 -1.08 -3.19
N VAL A 142 9.41 -1.96 -2.62
CA VAL A 142 9.29 -3.42 -2.78
C VAL A 142 8.01 -3.98 -2.15
N VAL A 143 7.35 -3.20 -1.28
CA VAL A 143 6.05 -3.54 -0.69
C VAL A 143 4.89 -2.76 -1.34
N ALA A 144 5.12 -2.09 -2.47
CA ALA A 144 4.11 -1.25 -3.12
C ALA A 144 2.85 -2.00 -3.57
N ASN A 145 2.96 -3.32 -3.78
CA ASN A 145 1.86 -4.20 -4.17
C ASN A 145 1.00 -4.68 -2.97
N LEU A 146 1.41 -4.37 -1.73
CA LEU A 146 0.62 -4.70 -0.56
C LEU A 146 -0.60 -3.79 -0.47
N TRP A 147 -1.68 -4.29 0.15
CA TRP A 147 -2.91 -3.54 0.29
C TRP A 147 -2.68 -2.32 1.18
N CYS A 148 -2.65 -1.13 0.58
CA CYS A 148 -2.67 0.10 1.36
C CYS A 148 -4.02 0.21 2.10
N PHE A 149 -4.08 1.04 3.15
CA PHE A 149 -5.29 1.13 3.97
C PHE A 149 -6.54 1.50 3.16
N ARG A 150 -6.38 2.38 2.16
CA ARG A 150 -7.48 2.77 1.26
C ARG A 150 -8.03 1.58 0.49
N ASP A 151 -7.16 0.76 -0.10
CA ASP A 151 -7.55 -0.37 -0.93
C ASP A 151 -8.16 -1.47 -0.06
N PHE A 152 -7.57 -1.72 1.12
CA PHE A 152 -8.15 -2.60 2.13
C PHE A 152 -9.59 -2.19 2.47
N ALA A 153 -9.81 -0.90 2.78
CA ALA A 153 -11.13 -0.43 3.18
C ALA A 153 -12.19 -0.52 2.07
N GLN A 154 -11.76 -0.47 0.81
CA GLN A 154 -12.65 -0.69 -0.35
C GLN A 154 -12.98 -2.17 -0.52
N ILE A 155 -11.98 -3.05 -0.41
CA ILE A 155 -12.13 -4.50 -0.65
C ILE A 155 -12.92 -5.18 0.46
N THR A 156 -12.56 -4.93 1.72
CA THR A 156 -13.13 -5.66 2.87
C THR A 156 -14.40 -5.02 3.39
N MET A 157 -14.75 -3.82 2.91
CA MET A 157 -15.76 -2.93 3.48
C MET A 157 -15.55 -2.64 4.99
N SER A 158 -14.40 -3.05 5.56
CA SER A 158 -13.98 -2.76 6.92
C SER A 158 -13.20 -1.45 6.93
N ARG A 159 -13.47 -0.60 7.92
CA ARG A 159 -12.72 0.64 8.14
C ARG A 159 -11.80 0.56 9.36
N GLY A 160 -11.54 -0.66 9.86
CA GLY A 160 -10.69 -0.90 11.01
C GLY A 160 -9.21 -0.80 10.64
N TYR A 161 -8.52 0.16 11.22
CA TYR A 161 -7.06 0.30 11.09
C TYR A 161 -6.33 -0.86 11.76
N GLU A 162 -6.84 -1.38 12.88
CA GLU A 162 -6.26 -2.52 13.59
C GLU A 162 -6.26 -3.79 12.72
N GLU A 163 -7.38 -4.08 12.08
CA GLU A 163 -7.52 -5.23 11.17
C GLU A 163 -6.58 -5.12 9.98
N TRP A 164 -6.53 -3.94 9.33
CA TRP A 164 -5.56 -3.67 8.27
C TRP A 164 -4.12 -3.87 8.74
N CYS A 165 -3.79 -3.43 9.96
CA CYS A 165 -2.45 -3.55 10.51
C CYS A 165 -2.03 -5.02 10.65
N TYR A 166 -2.92 -5.90 11.13
CA TYR A 166 -2.61 -7.34 11.22
C TYR A 166 -2.32 -7.96 9.86
N ILE A 167 -3.09 -7.61 8.83
CA ILE A 167 -2.88 -8.11 7.47
C ILE A 167 -1.57 -7.60 6.89
N MET A 168 -1.28 -6.30 7.04
CA MET A 168 -0.03 -5.70 6.54
C MET A 168 1.18 -6.34 7.23
N ILE A 169 1.12 -6.58 8.54
CA ILE A 169 2.17 -7.29 9.27
C ILE A 169 2.36 -8.70 8.72
N GLY A 170 1.28 -9.46 8.56
CA GLY A 170 1.34 -10.81 7.99
C GLY A 170 1.96 -10.84 6.59
N GLN A 171 1.53 -9.95 5.70
CA GLN A 171 2.06 -9.83 4.32
C GLN A 171 3.52 -9.38 4.26
N THR A 172 3.98 -8.61 5.25
CA THR A 172 5.37 -8.17 5.32
C THR A 172 6.30 -9.15 6.04
N GLU A 173 5.75 -10.17 6.68
CA GLU A 173 6.49 -11.23 7.37
C GLU A 173 6.48 -12.57 6.60
N ALA A 174 5.48 -12.81 5.75
CA ALA A 174 5.37 -14.00 4.91
C ALA A 174 4.65 -13.69 3.57
N PRO A 175 5.08 -14.28 2.44
CA PRO A 175 6.15 -15.29 2.31
C PRO A 175 7.57 -14.71 2.31
N ILE A 176 7.71 -13.40 2.11
CA ILE A 176 8.99 -12.69 2.09
C ILE A 176 9.04 -11.75 3.30
N LYS A 177 10.11 -11.85 4.09
CA LYS A 177 10.31 -10.97 5.24
C LYS A 177 10.96 -9.67 4.78
N TYR A 178 10.15 -8.62 4.66
CA TYR A 178 10.64 -7.29 4.32
C TYR A 178 11.29 -6.62 5.53
N SER A 179 12.39 -5.92 5.27
CA SER A 179 13.16 -5.19 6.25
C SER A 179 12.42 -3.95 6.77
N PHE A 180 12.89 -3.45 7.91
CA PHE A 180 12.40 -2.19 8.47
C PHE A 180 12.48 -1.03 7.46
N TYR A 181 13.58 -0.94 6.72
CA TYR A 181 13.87 0.17 5.82
C TYR A 181 13.02 0.15 4.55
N GLU A 182 12.72 -1.04 4.02
CA GLU A 182 11.83 -1.20 2.85
C GLU A 182 10.40 -0.73 3.16
N ILE A 183 9.88 -1.06 4.34
CA ILE A 183 8.55 -0.62 4.75
C ILE A 183 8.57 0.88 5.13
N ALA A 184 9.65 1.36 5.76
CA ALA A 184 9.80 2.79 6.04
C ALA A 184 9.79 3.63 4.76
N LEU A 185 10.42 3.12 3.69
CA LEU A 185 10.40 3.74 2.37
C LEU A 185 8.98 3.81 1.81
N GLU A 186 8.18 2.75 1.89
CA GLU A 186 6.77 2.76 1.45
C GLU A 186 5.99 3.90 2.11
N PHE A 187 6.12 4.04 3.42
CA PHE A 187 5.43 5.11 4.15
C PHE A 187 5.94 6.50 3.77
N ALA A 188 7.21 6.63 3.37
CA ALA A 188 7.77 7.90 2.89
C ALA A 188 7.34 8.24 1.45
N LEU A 189 7.23 7.24 0.56
CA LEU A 189 6.83 7.45 -0.83
C LEU A 189 5.33 7.70 -0.96
N LYS A 190 4.52 7.07 -0.09
CA LYS A 190 3.04 7.15 -0.16
C LYS A 190 2.42 7.88 1.02
N GLU A 191 3.04 9.00 1.44
CA GLU A 191 2.53 9.82 2.55
C GLU A 191 1.08 10.30 2.37
N THR A 192 0.63 10.43 1.12
CA THR A 192 -0.76 10.83 0.79
C THR A 192 -1.78 9.69 0.92
N VAL A 193 -1.31 8.43 0.89
CA VAL A 193 -2.16 7.23 0.94
C VAL A 193 -2.31 6.73 2.38
N TYR A 194 -1.25 6.87 3.18
CA TYR A 194 -1.24 6.44 4.58
C TYR A 194 -1.63 7.58 5.53
N PRO A 195 -2.16 7.26 6.73
CA PRO A 195 -2.33 8.25 7.77
C PRO A 195 -1.01 9.00 8.08
N PHE A 196 -1.09 10.33 8.18
CA PHE A 196 0.04 11.26 8.32
C PHE A 196 1.08 10.86 9.39
N ARG A 197 0.69 10.14 10.43
CA ARG A 197 1.58 9.72 11.53
C ARG A 197 2.34 8.43 11.28
N PHE A 198 1.97 7.61 10.30
CA PHE A 198 2.52 6.25 10.17
C PHE A 198 4.02 6.25 9.92
N LYS A 199 4.53 7.11 9.04
CA LYS A 199 5.97 7.29 8.82
C LYS A 199 6.71 7.61 10.13
N ASN A 200 6.20 8.56 10.89
CA ASN A 200 6.82 9.00 12.15
C ASN A 200 6.76 7.91 13.22
N VAL A 201 5.60 7.27 13.39
CA VAL A 201 5.38 6.17 14.34
C VAL A 201 6.28 4.98 14.03
N TRP A 202 6.42 4.63 12.75
CA TRP A 202 7.34 3.59 12.31
C TRP A 202 8.80 3.93 12.67
N ASN A 203 9.23 5.16 12.36
CA ASN A 203 10.60 5.61 12.59
C ASN A 203 10.98 5.79 14.07
N MET A 204 10.03 5.92 14.98
CA MET A 204 10.29 5.94 16.44
C MET A 204 11.02 4.69 16.93
N SER A 205 10.89 3.57 16.21
CA SER A 205 11.50 2.29 16.57
C SER A 205 12.97 2.16 16.21
N LYS A 206 13.58 3.19 15.61
CA LYS A 206 15.04 3.28 15.33
C LYS A 206 15.63 2.02 14.67
N GLY A 207 14.95 1.49 13.65
CA GLY A 207 15.41 0.32 12.91
C GLY A 207 14.92 -1.03 13.44
N ASN A 208 14.29 -1.08 14.62
CA ASN A 208 13.76 -2.34 15.15
C ASN A 208 12.37 -2.66 14.58
N ARG A 209 12.30 -3.72 13.78
CA ARG A 209 11.09 -4.19 13.07
C ARG A 209 9.94 -4.57 14.01
N GLU A 210 10.21 -5.26 15.11
CA GLU A 210 9.18 -5.72 16.05
C GLU A 210 8.58 -4.55 16.84
N TYR A 211 9.42 -3.62 17.30
CA TYR A 211 8.93 -2.40 17.93
C TYR A 211 8.15 -1.54 16.93
N ALA A 212 8.56 -1.49 15.66
CA ALA A 212 7.82 -0.78 14.60
C ALA A 212 6.41 -1.36 14.39
N ASN A 213 6.28 -2.69 14.35
CA ASN A 213 4.97 -3.37 14.32
C ASN A 213 4.11 -3.00 15.52
N LYS A 214 4.66 -3.07 16.74
CA LYS A 214 3.92 -2.74 17.97
C LYS A 214 3.46 -1.29 17.98
N ASN A 215 4.34 -0.36 17.63
CA ASN A 215 4.03 1.07 17.57
C ASN A 215 2.95 1.38 16.52
N LEU A 216 3.04 0.76 15.34
CA LEU A 216 2.03 0.92 14.30
C LEU A 216 0.68 0.36 14.75
N LEU A 217 0.65 -0.83 15.36
CA LEU A 217 -0.56 -1.44 15.90
C LEU A 217 -1.24 -0.55 16.95
N TRP A 218 -0.47 0.04 17.87
CA TRP A 218 -1.01 0.97 18.86
C TRP A 218 -1.60 2.23 18.22
N GLU A 219 -0.97 2.78 17.19
CA GLU A 219 -1.50 3.91 16.46
C GLU A 219 -2.81 3.55 15.72
N CYS A 220 -2.86 2.38 15.10
CA CYS A 220 -4.07 1.85 14.46
C CYS A 220 -5.22 1.70 15.46
N GLN A 221 -4.98 1.08 16.62
CA GLN A 221 -5.97 0.96 17.70
C GLN A 221 -6.45 2.34 18.22
N ARG A 222 -5.54 3.31 18.29
CA ARG A 222 -5.88 4.69 18.67
C ARG A 222 -6.81 5.34 17.63
N LEU A 223 -6.53 5.15 16.33
CA LEU A 223 -7.37 5.65 15.24
C LEU A 223 -8.76 5.02 15.25
N ASP A 224 -8.86 3.70 15.48
CA ASP A 224 -10.15 3.01 15.58
C ASP A 224 -10.99 3.51 16.76
N LYS A 225 -10.37 3.74 17.93
CA LYS A 225 -11.04 4.36 19.07
C LYS A 225 -11.56 5.77 18.75
N LEU A 226 -10.83 6.55 17.96
CA LEU A 226 -11.28 7.88 17.53
C LEU A 226 -12.44 7.82 16.54
N LEU A 227 -12.43 6.87 15.61
CA LEU A 227 -13.54 6.63 14.70
C LEU A 227 -14.80 6.20 15.45
N GLY A 228 -14.69 5.25 16.39
CA GLY A 228 -15.80 4.79 17.21
C GLY A 228 -16.42 5.88 18.10
N LYS A 229 -15.60 6.80 18.63
CA LYS A 229 -16.09 7.97 19.39
C LYS A 229 -16.87 8.95 18.52
N LYS A 230 -16.47 9.16 17.26
CA LYS A 230 -17.18 10.05 16.32
C LYS A 230 -18.55 9.50 15.94
N THR A 231 -18.66 8.20 15.64
CA THR A 231 -19.95 7.55 15.36
C THR A 231 -20.85 7.51 16.60
N GLY A 232 -20.29 7.22 17.78
CA GLY A 232 -21.03 7.27 19.05
C GLY A 232 -21.58 8.66 19.39
N GLY A 233 -20.81 9.72 19.11
CA GLY A 233 -21.23 11.12 19.29
C GLY A 233 -22.39 11.51 18.36
N ILE A 234 -22.36 11.09 17.10
CA ILE A 234 -23.45 11.31 16.13
C ILE A 234 -24.73 10.60 16.60
N ILE A 235 -24.63 9.34 17.02
CA ILE A 235 -25.79 8.58 17.53
C ILE A 235 -26.38 9.22 18.79
N HIS A 236 -25.52 9.67 19.72
CA HIS A 236 -25.96 10.35 20.94
C HIS A 236 -26.63 11.69 20.65
N ASN A 237 -26.13 12.46 19.68
CA ASN A 237 -26.72 13.74 19.27
C ASN A 237 -28.08 13.54 18.55
N GLN A 238 -28.20 12.55 17.67
CA GLN A 238 -29.48 12.18 17.05
C GLN A 238 -30.51 11.70 18.09
N LYS A 239 -30.05 10.98 19.13
CA LYS A 239 -30.91 10.55 20.25
C LYS A 239 -31.34 11.75 21.11
N LYS A 240 -30.46 12.73 21.34
CA LYS A 240 -30.80 14.00 22.02
C LYS A 240 -31.79 14.84 21.22
N GLU A 241 -31.64 14.96 19.90
CA GLU A 241 -32.58 15.67 19.04
C GLU A 241 -33.96 15.01 19.01
N LYS A 242 -34.03 13.67 18.93
CA LYS A 242 -35.30 12.92 19.05
C LYS A 242 -35.97 13.11 20.41
N ILE A 243 -35.20 13.24 21.49
CA ILE A 243 -35.74 13.55 22.82
C ILE A 243 -36.28 14.99 22.87
N TYR A 244 -35.56 15.96 22.29
CA TYR A 244 -35.97 17.37 22.26
C TYR A 244 -37.24 17.60 21.42
N GLN A 245 -37.38 16.90 20.29
CA GLN A 245 -38.60 16.92 19.47
C GLN A 245 -39.79 16.24 20.19
N ASN A 246 -39.55 15.18 20.98
CA ASN A 246 -40.61 14.55 21.75
C ASN A 246 -41.08 15.38 22.96
N SER A 247 -40.19 16.20 23.55
CA SER A 247 -40.57 17.13 24.64
C SER A 247 -41.46 18.28 24.17
N ASN A 248 -41.40 18.68 22.90
CA ASN A 248 -42.27 19.73 22.35
C ASN A 248 -43.67 19.24 21.93
N SER A 249 -43.98 17.95 22.07
CA SER A 249 -45.33 17.41 21.79
C SER A 249 -46.28 17.42 23.00
N ARG A 250 -45.77 17.76 24.20
CA ARG A 250 -46.58 17.79 25.42
C ARG A 250 -47.21 19.16 25.60
N HIS A 251 -48.35 19.39 24.93
CA HIS A 251 -49.50 20.14 25.44
C HIS A 251 -50.67 20.19 24.45
N ARG A 252 -51.09 19.05 23.86
CA ARG A 252 -52.48 18.95 23.38
C ARG A 252 -53.34 18.47 24.54
N ARG A 253 -53.91 19.42 25.30
CA ARG A 253 -54.90 19.13 26.36
C ARG A 253 -56.03 18.35 25.72
N PHE A 254 -56.26 17.12 26.18
CA PHE A 254 -57.41 16.33 25.76
C PHE A 254 -58.67 16.99 26.35
N SER A 255 -59.55 17.50 25.50
CA SER A 255 -60.71 18.33 25.89
C SER A 255 -61.86 17.51 26.49
N SER A 256 -61.86 16.19 26.33
CA SER A 256 -62.87 15.30 26.91
C SER A 256 -62.46 14.80 28.30
N ASN A 257 -63.47 14.44 29.11
CA ASN A 257 -63.25 13.77 30.38
C ASN A 257 -62.65 12.37 30.12
N CYS A 258 -61.69 11.95 30.95
CA CYS A 258 -61.19 10.59 30.93
C CYS A 258 -62.30 9.63 31.40
N HIS A 259 -62.73 8.69 30.57
CA HIS A 259 -63.77 7.73 30.93
C HIS A 259 -63.36 6.78 32.08
N ARG A 260 -62.08 6.75 32.46
CA ARG A 260 -61.54 5.90 33.53
C ARG A 260 -61.51 6.56 34.91
N CYS A 261 -61.38 7.89 34.99
CA CYS A 261 -61.32 8.60 36.28
C CYS A 261 -62.15 9.90 36.34
N GLY A 262 -62.90 10.22 35.28
CA GLY A 262 -63.73 11.42 35.17
C GLY A 262 -62.97 12.75 34.98
N LYS A 263 -61.64 12.79 35.16
CA LYS A 263 -60.87 14.05 35.07
C LYS A 263 -60.52 14.43 33.62
N ARG A 264 -60.58 15.72 33.28
CA ARG A 264 -60.17 16.29 31.97
C ARG A 264 -58.65 16.31 31.80
N GLY A 265 -58.20 16.44 30.55
CA GLY A 265 -56.81 16.76 30.22
C GLY A 265 -55.89 15.57 29.91
N HIS A 266 -56.39 14.32 29.94
CA HIS A 266 -55.63 13.12 29.56
C HIS A 266 -56.54 12.03 28.98
N LYS A 267 -55.97 11.10 28.21
CA LYS A 267 -56.68 9.91 27.71
C LYS A 267 -56.71 8.81 28.77
N ALA A 268 -57.70 7.90 28.72
CA ALA A 268 -57.79 6.77 29.66
C ALA A 268 -56.56 5.85 29.70
N ARG A 269 -55.85 5.71 28.57
CA ARG A 269 -54.56 4.98 28.50
C ARG A 269 -53.43 5.65 29.29
N GLU A 270 -53.53 6.96 29.51
CA GLU A 270 -52.57 7.79 30.25
C GLU A 270 -53.05 8.05 31.69
N CYS A 271 -54.21 7.49 32.07
CA CYS A 271 -54.80 7.66 33.39
C CYS A 271 -54.00 6.89 34.45
N ARG A 272 -53.40 7.63 35.39
CA ARG A 272 -52.69 7.08 36.56
C ARG A 272 -53.58 6.95 37.80
N GLY A 273 -54.88 7.22 37.69
CA GLY A 273 -55.85 7.03 38.76
C GLY A 273 -55.95 5.57 39.20
N GLU A 274 -55.82 5.36 40.52
CA GLU A 274 -55.97 4.11 41.29
C GLU A 274 -54.92 2.99 41.16
N ILE A 275 -54.05 2.99 40.16
CA ILE A 275 -53.00 1.94 40.06
C ILE A 275 -51.89 2.08 41.13
N GLN A 276 -51.73 3.27 41.73
CA GLN A 276 -50.66 3.51 42.71
C GLN A 276 -50.99 3.16 44.17
N GLN A 277 -52.26 2.97 44.55
CA GLN A 277 -52.58 2.69 45.96
C GLN A 277 -52.50 1.20 46.33
N ASN A 278 -52.68 0.27 45.37
CA ASN A 278 -52.61 -1.17 45.65
C ASN A 278 -51.20 -1.78 45.50
N ARG A 279 -50.28 -1.18 44.73
CA ARG A 279 -48.91 -1.72 44.60
C ARG A 279 -48.00 -1.43 45.81
N ARG A 280 -48.31 -0.42 46.62
CA ARG A 280 -47.53 -0.10 47.83
C ARG A 280 -47.79 -1.06 49.01
N LYS A 281 -48.93 -1.76 49.04
CA LYS A 281 -49.24 -2.74 50.09
C LYS A 281 -48.57 -4.11 49.87
N ASN A 282 -48.26 -4.48 48.62
CA ASN A 282 -47.64 -5.78 48.32
C ASN A 282 -46.10 -5.79 48.44
N TYR A 283 -45.44 -4.64 48.55
CA TYR A 283 -43.97 -4.58 48.65
C TYR A 283 -43.44 -4.72 50.08
N MET A 284 -44.30 -4.66 51.10
CA MET A 284 -43.90 -4.79 52.51
C MET A 284 -44.09 -6.21 53.08
N ASN A 285 -44.67 -7.16 52.33
CA ASN A 285 -45.04 -8.48 52.87
C ASN A 285 -44.24 -9.67 52.33
N ASN A 286 -43.28 -9.48 51.40
CA ASN A 286 -42.48 -10.56 50.81
C ASN A 286 -41.00 -10.57 51.23
N ASN A 287 -40.63 -9.89 52.31
CA ASN A 287 -39.30 -10.03 52.92
C ASN A 287 -39.24 -11.25 53.85
N LYS A 288 -39.34 -12.46 53.29
CA LYS A 288 -38.87 -13.71 53.92
C LYS A 288 -38.32 -14.67 52.84
N CYS A 289 -37.00 -14.86 52.90
CA CYS A 289 -36.22 -16.04 52.47
C CYS A 289 -36.39 -16.61 51.05
N SER A 290 -35.30 -16.59 50.27
CA SER A 290 -34.49 -17.80 49.97
C SER A 290 -33.33 -17.45 49.03
N TRP A 291 -32.15 -17.19 49.60
CA TRP A 291 -30.88 -17.34 48.88
C TRP A 291 -30.56 -18.83 48.83
N GLN A 292 -30.69 -19.47 47.68
CA GLN A 292 -30.09 -20.77 47.36
C GLN A 292 -30.30 -21.06 45.87
N GLY A 293 -29.21 -21.25 45.12
CA GLY A 293 -29.29 -21.76 43.74
C GLY A 293 -28.34 -21.13 42.72
N TRP A 294 -27.03 -21.07 43.01
CA TRP A 294 -26.01 -21.02 41.94
C TRP A 294 -25.17 -22.28 42.05
N ASN A 295 -25.35 -23.16 41.06
CA ASN A 295 -24.70 -24.47 40.94
C ASN A 295 -23.18 -24.32 40.76
N ILE A 296 -22.43 -24.95 41.66
CA ILE A 296 -21.01 -25.28 41.54
C ILE A 296 -20.92 -26.70 40.94
N PRO A 297 -20.08 -27.00 39.94
CA PRO A 297 -19.88 -28.37 39.49
C PRO A 297 -19.06 -29.17 40.51
N LYS A 298 -19.57 -30.35 40.86
CA LYS A 298 -18.92 -31.30 41.78
C LYS A 298 -17.77 -32.03 41.09
N LYS A 299 -16.72 -32.26 41.89
CA LYS A 299 -15.57 -33.11 41.64
C LYS A 299 -15.99 -34.55 41.94
N ASP A 300 -15.95 -35.44 40.96
CA ASP A 300 -16.16 -36.87 41.20
C ASP A 300 -14.85 -37.49 41.69
N SER A 301 -14.87 -37.89 42.96
CA SER A 301 -13.93 -38.81 43.57
C SER A 301 -14.76 -39.83 44.34
N SER A 302 -15.06 -40.97 43.73
CA SER A 302 -15.52 -42.17 44.45
C SER A 302 -14.30 -42.98 44.88
N GLN A 303 -14.19 -43.17 46.20
CA GLN A 303 -13.20 -44.00 46.87
C GLN A 303 -13.50 -45.50 46.72
N ASN A 304 -12.41 -46.26 46.54
CA ASN A 304 -11.98 -47.49 47.22
C ASN A 304 -12.88 -48.74 47.28
N GLY A 305 -12.31 -49.86 46.80
CA GLY A 305 -11.87 -50.94 47.70
C GLY A 305 -12.31 -52.37 47.38
N TRP A 306 -11.36 -53.30 47.62
CA TRP A 306 -11.46 -54.73 47.97
C TRP A 306 -11.02 -55.78 46.93
N TYR A 307 -9.94 -56.48 47.33
CA TYR A 307 -9.29 -57.71 46.84
C TYR A 307 -8.56 -57.69 45.49
#